data_AF-A0A8T7K396-F1
#
_entry.id   AF-A0A8T7K396-F1
#
_cell.length_a   1.000
_cell.length_b   1.000
_cell.length_c   1.000
_cell.angle_alpha   90.00
_cell.angle_beta   90.00
_cell.angle_gamma   90.00
#
_symmetry.space_group_name_H-M   'P 1'
#
loop_
_entity.id
_entity.type
_entity.pdbx_description
1 polymer ?
#
loop_
_entity_poly.entity_id
_entity_poly.type
_entity_poly.pdbx_seq_one_letter_code
_entity_poly.pdbx_strand_id
1 'polypeptide(L)' 'AQRPAELGALELSITPPRAVDEAGARAYADLGVDRLILMLPGRGEDEALRFVEQTEPLVRKLA' A
#
# COMPACT_ATOMS: atom_id res chain seq x y z
N ALA A 1 20.96 -20.94 8.73
CA ALA A 1 19.84 -21.68 8.10
C ALA A 1 19.46 -20.97 6.80
N GLN A 2 19.14 -21.70 5.74
CA GLN A 2 18.69 -21.13 4.47
C GLN A 2 17.16 -21.11 4.39
N ARG A 3 16.56 -20.07 3.79
CA ARG A 3 15.10 -19.93 3.67
C ARG A 3 14.55 -21.02 2.73
N PRO A 4 13.49 -21.76 3.11
CA PRO A 4 12.85 -22.75 2.25
C PRO A 4 12.31 -22.15 0.94
N ALA A 5 12.47 -22.87 -0.17
CA ALA A 5 12.13 -22.38 -1.51
C ALA A 5 10.61 -22.28 -1.74
N GLU A 6 9.83 -23.09 -1.05
CA GLU A 6 8.37 -23.13 -1.12
C GLU A 6 7.68 -21.86 -0.58
N LEU A 7 8.41 -21.00 0.14
CA LEU A 7 7.88 -19.76 0.70
C LEU A 7 7.82 -18.60 -0.30
N GLY A 8 8.18 -18.82 -1.56
CA GLY A 8 8.15 -17.80 -2.61
C GLY A 8 9.11 -16.64 -2.38
N ALA A 9 8.91 -15.57 -3.17
CA ALA A 9 9.68 -14.34 -3.05
C ALA A 9 9.42 -13.63 -1.71
N LEU A 10 10.43 -12.92 -1.21
CA LEU A 10 10.24 -12.03 -0.06
C LEU A 10 9.53 -10.76 -0.54
N GLU A 11 8.42 -10.41 0.10
CA GLU A 11 7.69 -9.16 -0.15
C GLU A 11 7.79 -8.22 1.07
N LEU A 12 8.02 -6.93 0.82
CA LEU A 12 8.04 -5.86 1.80
C LEU A 12 6.71 -5.10 1.77
N SER A 13 5.99 -5.15 2.90
CA SER A 13 4.78 -4.36 3.13
C SER A 13 5.00 -3.32 4.20
N ILE A 14 4.58 -2.07 3.96
CA ILE A 14 4.72 -0.97 4.91
C ILE A 14 3.38 -0.28 5.11
N THR A 15 3.12 0.14 6.35
CA THR A 15 2.03 1.06 6.72
C THR A 15 2.64 2.43 7.00
N PRO A 16 2.61 3.37 6.04
CA PRO A 16 3.17 4.70 6.24
C PRO A 16 2.41 5.46 7.33
N PRO A 17 3.10 6.25 8.17
CA PRO A 17 2.45 7.00 9.26
C PRO A 17 1.66 8.23 8.77
N ARG A 18 1.74 8.55 7.47
CA ARG A 18 1.13 9.73 6.85
C ARG A 18 0.42 9.34 5.56
N ALA A 19 -0.51 10.18 5.13
CA ALA A 19 -1.12 10.07 3.80
C ALA A 19 -0.02 10.05 2.73
N VAL A 20 -0.26 9.22 1.71
CA VAL A 20 0.67 9.01 0.59
C VAL A 20 -0.05 9.44 -0.68
N ASP A 21 0.62 10.25 -1.49
CA ASP A 21 0.23 10.59 -2.85
C ASP A 21 1.01 9.72 -3.86
N GLU A 22 0.79 9.92 -5.16
CA GLU A 22 1.46 9.14 -6.21
C GLU A 22 2.99 9.25 -6.15
N ALA A 23 3.51 10.46 -5.90
CA ALA A 23 4.95 10.69 -5.78
C ALA A 23 5.54 9.94 -4.58
N GLY A 24 4.85 9.96 -3.44
CA GLY A 24 5.22 9.18 -2.26
C GLY A 24 5.14 7.68 -2.49
N ALA A 25 4.09 7.20 -3.16
CA ALA A 25 3.95 5.78 -3.51
C ALA A 25 5.11 5.32 -4.41
N ARG A 26 5.49 6.15 -5.39
CA ARG A 26 6.63 5.88 -6.24
C ARG A 26 7.95 5.83 -5.47
N ALA A 27 8.16 6.75 -4.54
CA ALA A 27 9.36 6.74 -3.69
C ALA A 27 9.49 5.45 -2.86
N TYR A 28 8.39 4.89 -2.35
CA TYR A 28 8.40 3.59 -1.67
C TYR A 28 8.71 2.43 -2.63
N ALA A 29 8.13 2.45 -3.83
CA ALA A 29 8.42 1.44 -4.84
C ALA A 29 9.91 1.46 -5.25
N ASP A 30 10.51 2.64 -5.40
CA ASP A 30 11.93 2.80 -5.72
C ASP A 30 12.86 2.29 -4.59
N LEU A 31 12.35 2.20 -3.34
CA LEU A 31 13.04 1.57 -2.20
C LEU A 31 12.86 0.05 -2.13
N GLY A 32 12.11 -0.55 -3.07
CA GLY A 32 11.82 -1.99 -3.10
C GLY A 32 10.65 -2.42 -2.24
N VAL A 33 9.74 -1.51 -1.88
CA VAL A 33 8.48 -1.86 -1.20
C VAL A 33 7.48 -2.40 -2.21
N ASP A 34 6.97 -3.60 -1.97
CA ASP A 34 6.01 -4.28 -2.84
C ASP A 34 4.57 -3.82 -2.58
N ARG A 35 4.26 -3.42 -1.34
CA ARG A 35 2.89 -3.04 -0.94
C ARG A 35 2.85 -1.94 0.11
N LEU A 36 1.95 -0.98 -0.12
CA LEU A 36 1.55 -0.01 0.89
C LEU A 36 0.20 -0.38 1.49
N ILE A 37 0.13 -0.31 2.82
CA ILE A 37 -1.10 -0.47 3.59
C ILE A 37 -1.49 0.92 4.06
N LEU A 38 -2.49 1.52 3.41
CA LEU A 38 -2.92 2.88 3.72
C LEU A 38 -3.89 2.87 4.90
N MET A 39 -3.68 3.78 5.85
CA MET A 39 -4.57 3.93 7.00
C MET A 39 -5.76 4.81 6.64
N LEU A 40 -6.98 4.31 6.91
CA LEU A 40 -8.21 5.07 6.75
C LEU A 40 -8.27 6.20 7.80
N PRO A 41 -8.41 7.48 7.41
CA PRO A 41 -8.69 8.56 8.34
C PRO A 41 -10.18 8.55 8.70
N GLY A 42 -10.52 8.08 9.90
CA GLY A 42 -11.89 8.17 10.43
C GLY A 42 -12.61 6.83 10.55
N ARG A 43 -13.90 6.89 10.92
CA ARG A 43 -14.75 5.71 11.16
C ARG A 43 -16.12 5.78 10.47
N GLY A 44 -16.42 6.86 9.75
CA GLY A 44 -17.67 7.02 9.03
C GLY A 44 -17.65 6.35 7.65
N GLU A 45 -18.82 5.89 7.18
CA GLU A 45 -18.97 5.32 5.83
C GLU A 45 -18.61 6.34 4.74
N ASP A 46 -19.13 7.57 4.84
CA ASP A 46 -18.80 8.65 3.89
C ASP A 46 -17.30 8.98 3.84
N GLU A 47 -16.60 8.85 4.97
CA GLU A 47 -15.15 9.05 5.06
C GLU A 47 -14.40 7.91 4.38
N ALA A 48 -14.88 6.67 4.57
CA ALA A 48 -14.35 5.50 3.89
C ALA A 48 -14.51 5.59 2.37
N LEU A 49 -15.68 6.00 1.89
CA LEU A 49 -15.94 6.19 0.46
C LEU A 49 -15.01 7.25 -0.14
N ARG A 50 -14.91 8.43 0.49
CA ARG A 50 -13.99 9.49 0.04
C ARG A 50 -12.53 9.04 0.02
N PHE A 51 -12.11 8.25 1.01
CA PHE A 51 -10.75 7.71 1.07
C PHE A 51 -10.47 6.73 -0.08
N VAL A 52 -11.42 5.84 -0.40
CA VAL A 52 -11.30 4.93 -1.55
C VAL A 52 -11.18 5.74 -2.85
N GLU A 53 -12.01 6.76 -3.06
CA GLU A 53 -11.95 7.62 -4.24
C GLU A 53 -10.61 8.34 -4.36
N GLN A 54 -10.09 8.88 -3.26
CA GLN A 54 -8.81 9.60 -3.24
C GLN A 54 -7.60 8.69 -3.46
N THR A 55 -7.69 7.42 -3.06
CA THR A 55 -6.57 6.46 -3.15
C THR A 55 -6.65 5.56 -4.38
N GLU A 56 -7.73 5.62 -5.16
CA GLU A 56 -7.91 4.85 -6.40
C GLU A 56 -6.70 4.92 -7.36
N PRO A 57 -6.06 6.09 -7.58
CA PRO A 57 -4.87 6.17 -8.45
C PRO A 57 -3.66 5.36 -7.94
N LEU A 58 -3.63 5.04 -6.64
CA LEU A 58 -2.56 4.29 -6.00
C LEU A 58 -2.79 2.77 -6.02
N VAL A 59 -4.00 2.34 -6.39
CA VAL A 59 -4.41 0.92 -6.28
C VAL A 59 -4.19 0.21 -7.60
N ARG A 60 -3.45 -0.90 -7.56
CA ARG A 60 -3.39 -1.84 -8.69
C ARG A 60 -4.68 -2.67 -8.72
N LYS A 61 -5.50 -2.49 -9.75
CA LYS A 61 -6.72 -3.30 -9.97
C LYS A 61 -6.35 -4.75 -10.31
N LEU A 62 -7.09 -5.70 -9.75
CA LEU A 62 -7.03 -7.10 -10.18
C LEU A 62 -7.77 -7.19 -11.52
N ALA A 63 -7.06 -7.65 -12.55
CA ALA A 63 -7.60 -7.87 -13.90
C ALA A 63 -8.50 -9.11 -13.95
#